data_AF-A0A7S2J612-F1
#
_entry.id   AF-A0A7S2J612-F1
#
_cell.length_a   1.000
_cell.length_b   1.000
_cell.length_c   1.000
_cell.angle_alpha   90.00
_cell.angle_beta   90.00
_cell.angle_gamma   90.00
#
_symmetry.space_group_name_H-M   'P 1'
#
loop_
_entity.id
_entity.type
_entity.pdbx_description
1 polymer ?
#
loop_
_entity_poly.entity_id
_entity_poly.type
_entity_poly.pdbx_seq_one_letter_code
_entity_poly.pdbx_strand_id
1 'polypeptide(L)'
;MKWFFFYDANFLPLRDHMVASVRDEFELREDFLEDLGVMKNRAGGGVPTYLYKAQKIKDALDACDEGECFLFTDVDVQFLAPVEAVVLASAEGRDLVLQREFEDIGVNIGFVAVRNTPASRAFWQHVHGEIVRTQALDQRVVNNALYSGLAGREFGLRWGRFPPEVWASSMAFFGPPPADIAVHHANFTVDRAPSADPSLKLGQMAMVAAYAGGGDPEPVRRFAAEARASQSMLDYRDRHFGPRRPGPEWSALPEGHPARPGGFSEKQAKRRAAAA
;
A
#
# COMPACT_ATOMS: atom_id res chain seq x y z
N MET A 1 -9.80 10.28 -15.23
CA MET A 1 -9.11 10.58 -13.95
C MET A 1 -7.60 10.72 -14.16
N LYS A 2 -6.86 11.51 -13.35
CA LYS A 2 -5.38 11.53 -13.39
C LYS A 2 -4.79 10.31 -12.66
N TRP A 3 -3.76 9.71 -13.24
CA TRP A 3 -3.08 8.54 -12.67
C TRP A 3 -1.58 8.79 -12.56
N PHE A 4 -1.08 8.75 -11.32
CA PHE A 4 0.30 9.04 -10.96
C PHE A 4 1.02 7.77 -10.50
N PHE A 5 2.28 7.64 -10.89
CA PHE A 5 3.22 6.69 -10.30
C PHE A 5 4.65 7.14 -10.58
N PHE A 6 5.61 6.49 -9.93
CA PHE A 6 7.01 6.68 -10.24
C PHE A 6 7.74 5.35 -10.34
N TYR A 7 8.87 5.35 -11.04
CA TYR A 7 9.67 4.15 -11.27
C TYR A 7 11.14 4.48 -11.45
N ASP A 8 12.01 3.49 -11.25
CA ASP A 8 13.42 3.57 -11.64
C ASP A 8 13.75 2.52 -12.71
N ALA A 9 14.98 2.52 -13.20
CA ALA A 9 15.43 1.63 -14.27
C ALA A 9 15.25 0.13 -13.96
N ASN A 10 15.36 -0.30 -12.69
CA ASN A 10 15.18 -1.70 -12.30
C ASN A 10 13.71 -2.13 -12.35
N PHE A 11 12.79 -1.17 -12.20
CA PHE A 11 11.36 -1.41 -12.22
C PHE A 11 10.71 -1.15 -13.59
N LEU A 12 11.49 -0.78 -14.62
CA LEU A 12 10.98 -0.55 -15.97
C LEU A 12 10.13 -1.73 -16.50
N PRO A 13 10.53 -3.02 -16.35
CA PRO A 13 9.68 -4.13 -16.79
C PRO A 13 8.32 -4.20 -16.08
N LEU A 14 8.26 -3.82 -14.80
CA LEU A 14 7.01 -3.78 -14.04
C LEU A 14 6.14 -2.58 -14.46
N ARG A 15 6.76 -1.42 -14.67
CA ARG A 15 6.09 -0.24 -15.25
C ARG A 15 5.45 -0.57 -16.60
N ASP A 16 6.20 -1.20 -17.51
CA ASP A 16 5.71 -1.53 -18.84
C ASP A 16 4.54 -2.51 -18.78
N HIS A 17 4.63 -3.53 -17.93
CA HIS A 17 3.53 -4.47 -17.68
C HIS A 17 2.30 -3.76 -17.09
N MET A 18 2.48 -2.90 -16.10
CA MET A 18 1.41 -2.14 -15.46
C MET A 18 0.67 -1.26 -16.48
N VAL A 19 1.40 -0.43 -17.24
CA VAL A 19 0.81 0.46 -18.25
C VAL A 19 0.10 -0.33 -19.34
N ALA A 20 0.68 -1.44 -19.80
CA ALA A 20 0.06 -2.30 -20.82
C ALA A 20 -1.23 -3.00 -20.33
N SER A 21 -1.40 -3.15 -19.01
CA SER A 21 -2.57 -3.82 -18.44
C SER A 21 -3.81 -2.92 -18.28
N VAL A 22 -3.64 -1.60 -18.38
CA VAL A 22 -4.71 -0.60 -18.17
C VAL A 22 -5.84 -0.77 -19.18
N ARG A 23 -7.08 -0.62 -18.70
CA ARG A 23 -8.30 -0.76 -19.52
C ARG A 23 -9.19 0.48 -19.55
N ASP A 24 -8.90 1.46 -18.70
CA ASP A 24 -9.59 2.77 -18.67
C ASP A 24 -8.75 3.85 -19.37
N GLU A 25 -9.35 5.01 -19.59
CA GLU A 25 -8.68 6.20 -20.11
C GLU A 25 -8.21 7.10 -18.94
N PHE A 26 -7.00 6.85 -18.46
CA PHE A 26 -6.36 7.73 -17.48
C PHE A 26 -5.51 8.81 -18.15
N GLU A 27 -5.51 10.00 -17.55
CA GLU A 27 -4.48 10.99 -17.83
C GLU A 27 -3.20 10.58 -17.09
N LEU A 28 -2.29 9.96 -17.83
CA LEU A 28 -1.11 9.32 -17.28
C LEU A 28 -0.02 10.35 -16.90
N ARG A 29 0.48 10.26 -15.65
CA ARG A 29 1.48 11.15 -15.05
C ARG A 29 2.60 10.34 -14.41
N GLU A 30 3.63 10.05 -15.19
CA GLU A 30 4.76 9.23 -14.75
C GLU A 30 5.94 10.09 -14.30
N ASP A 31 6.64 9.63 -13.28
CA ASP A 31 7.90 10.25 -12.84
C ASP A 31 9.02 9.22 -12.81
N PHE A 32 10.13 9.54 -13.49
CA PHE A 32 11.32 8.70 -13.45
C PHE A 32 12.21 9.11 -12.27
N LEU A 33 12.45 8.17 -11.36
CA LEU A 33 13.35 8.35 -10.23
C LEU A 33 14.78 8.05 -10.68
N GLU A 34 15.56 9.11 -10.88
CA GLU A 34 17.01 9.00 -11.06
C GLU A 34 17.66 8.36 -9.81
N ASP A 35 18.79 7.67 -10.01
CA ASP A 35 19.53 7.08 -8.90
C ASP A 35 19.92 8.15 -7.88
N LEU A 36 19.30 8.06 -6.69
CA LEU A 36 19.53 9.00 -5.59
C LEU A 36 20.94 8.86 -4.97
N GLY A 37 21.75 7.89 -5.41
CA GLY A 37 23.13 7.70 -4.97
C GLY A 37 23.27 7.27 -3.51
N VAL A 38 22.18 6.95 -2.82
CA VAL A 38 22.15 6.63 -1.37
C VAL A 38 22.62 5.19 -1.11
N MET A 39 22.43 4.29 -2.07
CA MET A 39 22.97 2.93 -2.03
C MET A 39 23.57 2.59 -3.40
N LYS A 40 24.85 2.19 -3.45
CA LYS A 40 25.48 1.71 -4.69
C LYS A 40 24.61 0.62 -5.31
N ASN A 41 24.17 0.84 -6.56
CA ASN A 41 23.33 -0.06 -7.36
C ASN A 41 21.86 -0.19 -6.89
N ARG A 42 21.31 0.78 -6.16
CA ARG A 42 19.87 0.90 -5.93
C ARG A 42 19.43 2.35 -5.94
N ALA A 43 18.69 2.71 -6.99
CA ALA A 43 17.71 3.77 -6.88
C ALA A 43 16.70 3.32 -5.80
N GLY A 44 16.57 4.09 -4.73
CA GLY A 44 15.39 4.03 -3.87
C GLY A 44 15.06 2.71 -3.16
N GLY A 45 15.90 2.26 -2.22
CA GLY A 45 15.43 1.47 -1.07
C GLY A 45 15.42 2.29 0.22
N GLY A 46 14.43 2.09 1.10
CA GLY A 46 14.41 2.70 2.42
C GLY A 46 13.86 4.12 2.45
N VAL A 47 14.30 4.92 3.42
CA VAL A 47 13.72 6.24 3.73
C VAL A 47 13.67 7.21 2.54
N PRO A 48 14.70 7.31 1.67
CA PRO A 48 14.63 8.21 0.52
C PRO A 48 13.43 7.92 -0.40
N THR A 49 13.11 6.65 -0.64
CA THR A 49 11.95 6.24 -1.43
C THR A 49 10.64 6.61 -0.77
N TYR A 50 10.55 6.41 0.55
CA TYR A 50 9.36 6.75 1.33
C TYR A 50 9.08 8.25 1.31
N LEU A 51 10.13 9.06 1.45
CA LEU A 51 10.04 10.52 1.32
C LEU A 51 9.65 10.94 -0.09
N TYR A 52 10.28 10.35 -1.10
CA TYR A 52 10.00 10.64 -2.49
C TYR A 52 8.55 10.31 -2.84
N LYS A 53 8.04 9.13 -2.45
CA LYS A 53 6.64 8.74 -2.63
C LYS A 53 5.68 9.73 -1.95
N ALA A 54 5.92 10.06 -0.68
CA ALA A 54 5.10 11.04 0.02
C ALA A 54 5.13 12.43 -0.63
N GLN A 55 6.28 12.85 -1.17
CA GLN A 55 6.41 14.09 -1.92
C GLN A 55 5.66 14.03 -3.25
N LYS A 56 5.74 12.92 -4.01
CA LYS A 56 4.99 12.77 -5.27
C LYS A 56 3.48 12.78 -5.10
N ILE A 57 2.97 12.29 -3.98
CA ILE A 57 1.53 12.43 -3.67
C ILE A 57 1.16 13.88 -3.37
N LYS A 58 2.05 14.66 -2.74
CA LYS A 58 1.85 16.11 -2.55
C LYS A 58 1.90 16.86 -3.88
N ASP A 59 2.86 16.54 -4.74
CA ASP A 59 2.96 17.13 -6.08
C ASP A 59 1.70 16.81 -6.91
N ALA A 60 1.17 15.58 -6.79
CA ALA A 60 -0.10 15.19 -7.43
C ALA A 60 -1.29 16.00 -6.89
N LEU A 61 -1.35 16.28 -5.59
CA LEU A 61 -2.35 17.19 -5.01
C LEU A 61 -2.26 18.60 -5.61
N ASP A 62 -1.05 19.13 -5.80
CA ASP A 62 -0.81 20.44 -6.42
C ASP A 62 -1.18 20.46 -7.91
N ALA A 63 -1.04 19.35 -8.61
CA ALA A 63 -1.38 19.20 -10.03
C ALA A 63 -2.87 18.91 -10.30
N CYS A 64 -3.67 18.69 -9.26
CA CYS A 64 -5.11 18.45 -9.35
C CYS A 64 -5.90 19.67 -8.92
N ASP A 65 -7.09 19.87 -9.50
CA ASP A 65 -8.01 20.92 -9.04
C ASP A 65 -8.59 20.57 -7.67
N GLU A 66 -9.08 21.57 -6.92
CA GLU A 66 -9.75 21.30 -5.64
C GLU A 66 -11.00 20.43 -5.86
N GLY A 67 -11.12 19.36 -5.06
CA GLY A 67 -12.19 18.37 -5.16
C GLY A 67 -11.96 17.25 -6.18
N GLU A 68 -10.99 17.40 -7.09
CA GLU A 68 -10.62 16.38 -8.08
C GLU A 68 -10.06 15.13 -7.37
N CYS A 69 -10.43 13.94 -7.87
CA CYS A 69 -9.88 12.68 -7.41
C CYS A 69 -8.84 12.17 -8.39
N PHE A 70 -7.69 11.71 -7.88
CA PHE A 70 -6.64 11.06 -8.66
C PHE A 70 -6.28 9.70 -8.07
N LEU A 71 -5.66 8.86 -8.88
CA LEU A 71 -5.12 7.56 -8.49
C LEU A 71 -3.59 7.65 -8.39
N PHE A 72 -3.00 7.09 -7.33
CA PHE A 72 -1.57 6.88 -7.21
C PHE A 72 -1.27 5.40 -7.02
N THR A 73 -0.32 4.85 -7.77
CA THR A 73 0.04 3.43 -7.70
C THR A 73 1.54 3.17 -7.61
N ASP A 74 1.91 2.04 -7.03
CA ASP A 74 3.22 1.42 -7.23
C ASP A 74 3.22 0.68 -8.58
N VAL A 75 4.41 0.46 -9.14
CA VAL A 75 4.59 -0.17 -10.47
C VAL A 75 4.38 -1.68 -10.51
N ASP A 76 4.29 -2.32 -9.35
CA ASP A 76 3.94 -3.72 -9.21
C ASP A 76 2.42 -3.95 -9.06
N VAL A 77 1.63 -3.02 -9.59
CA VAL A 77 0.19 -3.15 -9.80
C VAL A 77 -0.09 -3.64 -11.22
N GLN A 78 -1.14 -4.43 -11.40
CA GLN A 78 -1.72 -4.74 -12.70
C GLN A 78 -3.24 -4.59 -12.70
N PHE A 79 -3.79 -4.15 -13.82
CA PHE A 79 -5.22 -3.95 -14.04
C PHE A 79 -5.79 -5.17 -14.79
N LEU A 80 -6.84 -5.78 -14.23
CA LEU A 80 -7.46 -7.01 -14.73
C LEU A 80 -8.87 -6.75 -15.27
N ALA A 81 -9.44 -5.58 -14.97
CA ALA A 81 -10.71 -5.05 -15.48
C ALA A 81 -10.62 -3.51 -15.56
N PRO A 82 -11.59 -2.82 -16.20
CA PRO A 82 -11.81 -1.40 -15.99
C PRO A 82 -12.11 -1.11 -14.51
N VAL A 83 -11.46 -0.10 -13.93
CA VAL A 83 -11.45 0.18 -12.49
C VAL A 83 -11.86 1.60 -12.13
N GLU A 84 -11.95 2.52 -13.10
CA GLU A 84 -12.28 3.92 -12.81
C GLU A 84 -13.60 4.05 -12.03
N ALA A 85 -14.63 3.27 -12.40
CA ALA A 85 -15.90 3.22 -11.69
C ALA A 85 -15.78 2.72 -10.25
N VAL A 86 -14.98 1.66 -10.01
CA VAL A 86 -14.70 1.12 -8.66
C VAL A 86 -13.98 2.16 -7.81
N VAL A 87 -13.03 2.88 -8.41
CA VAL A 87 -12.28 3.94 -7.73
C VAL A 87 -13.19 5.09 -7.34
N LEU A 88 -13.99 5.62 -8.27
CA LEU A 88 -14.89 6.75 -8.02
C LEU A 88 -15.97 6.41 -6.99
N ALA A 89 -16.59 5.24 -7.10
CA ALA A 89 -17.59 4.77 -6.13
C ALA A 89 -16.97 4.61 -4.72
N SER A 90 -15.76 4.06 -4.64
CA SER A 90 -15.06 3.93 -3.35
C SER A 90 -14.68 5.29 -2.77
N ALA A 91 -14.35 6.28 -3.61
CA ALA A 91 -13.95 7.63 -3.21
C ALA A 91 -15.13 8.58 -2.93
N GLU A 92 -16.37 8.14 -3.12
CA GLU A 92 -17.56 8.94 -2.84
C GLU A 92 -17.63 9.31 -1.35
N GLY A 93 -17.74 10.61 -1.07
CA GLY A 93 -17.79 11.14 0.30
C GLY A 93 -16.50 10.97 1.11
N ARG A 94 -15.39 10.54 0.48
CA ARG A 94 -14.09 10.30 1.13
C ARG A 94 -13.01 11.19 0.53
N ASP A 95 -12.02 11.51 1.35
CA ASP A 95 -10.79 12.21 0.98
C ASP A 95 -9.71 11.22 0.52
N LEU A 96 -9.72 10.01 1.08
CA LEU A 96 -8.70 8.99 0.85
C LEU A 96 -9.29 7.57 0.81
N VAL A 97 -8.93 6.77 -0.17
CA VAL A 97 -9.28 5.34 -0.22
C VAL A 97 -8.02 4.54 -0.48
N LEU A 98 -7.73 3.58 0.39
CA LEU A 98 -6.49 2.82 0.34
C LEU A 98 -6.76 1.34 0.10
N GLN A 99 -5.82 0.65 -0.51
CA GLN A 99 -5.89 -0.79 -0.66
C GLN A 99 -5.81 -1.49 0.70
N ARG A 100 -6.49 -2.62 0.83
CA ARG A 100 -6.37 -3.49 2.01
C ARG A 100 -4.98 -4.14 2.02
N GLU A 101 -4.26 -4.04 3.12
CA GLU A 101 -3.05 -4.84 3.30
C GLU A 101 -3.44 -6.26 3.74
N PHE A 102 -4.25 -6.36 4.78
CA PHE A 102 -4.88 -7.59 5.24
C PHE A 102 -6.39 -7.40 5.31
N GLU A 103 -7.14 -8.51 5.32
CA GLU A 103 -8.60 -8.45 5.32
C GLU A 103 -9.13 -7.74 6.59
N ASP A 104 -8.55 -8.07 7.73
CA ASP A 104 -8.95 -7.55 9.04
C ASP A 104 -8.31 -6.21 9.41
N ILE A 105 -7.15 -5.88 8.84
CA ILE A 105 -6.35 -4.74 9.31
C ILE A 105 -5.42 -4.19 8.23
N GLY A 106 -5.09 -2.91 8.40
CA GLY A 106 -4.00 -2.30 7.68
C GLY A 106 -4.41 -1.87 6.30
N VAL A 107 -3.73 -0.82 5.86
CA VAL A 107 -3.83 -0.32 4.49
C VAL A 107 -2.47 -0.36 3.83
N ASN A 108 -2.49 -0.70 2.54
CA ASN A 108 -1.37 -0.58 1.64
C ASN A 108 -1.50 0.74 0.86
N ILE A 109 -0.38 1.43 0.64
CA ILE A 109 -0.34 2.74 -0.04
C ILE A 109 0.20 2.66 -1.47
N GLY A 110 0.38 1.46 -2.01
CA GLY A 110 0.76 1.20 -3.40
C GLY A 110 -0.42 1.17 -4.38
N PHE A 111 -1.66 1.31 -3.89
CA PHE A 111 -2.81 1.63 -4.71
C PHE A 111 -3.77 2.48 -3.89
N VAL A 112 -3.81 3.78 -4.17
CA VAL A 112 -4.52 4.77 -3.36
C VAL A 112 -5.24 5.79 -4.24
N ALA A 113 -6.53 6.02 -3.96
CA ALA A 113 -7.26 7.13 -4.53
C ALA A 113 -7.30 8.28 -3.53
N VAL A 114 -6.97 9.47 -4.01
CA VAL A 114 -6.86 10.68 -3.20
C VAL A 114 -7.74 11.75 -3.82
N ARG A 115 -8.56 12.39 -3.01
CA ARG A 115 -9.27 13.61 -3.39
C ARG A 115 -8.47 14.82 -2.95
N ASN A 116 -8.31 15.79 -3.82
CA ASN A 116 -7.64 17.03 -3.49
C ASN A 116 -8.51 17.89 -2.58
N THR A 117 -8.32 17.75 -1.28
CA THR A 117 -9.00 18.55 -0.26
C THR A 117 -7.98 19.13 0.72
N PRO A 118 -8.34 20.19 1.48
CA PRO A 118 -7.48 20.69 2.55
C PRO A 118 -7.08 19.59 3.55
N ALA A 119 -7.97 18.65 3.84
CA ALA A 119 -7.71 17.50 4.73
C ALA A 119 -6.64 16.56 4.16
N SER A 120 -6.75 16.17 2.88
CA SER A 120 -5.73 15.36 2.20
C SER A 120 -4.36 16.03 2.19
N ARG A 121 -4.31 17.34 1.92
CA ARG A 121 -3.06 18.12 1.91
C ARG A 121 -2.41 18.16 3.29
N ALA A 122 -3.18 18.47 4.34
CA ALA A 122 -2.68 18.48 5.71
C ALA A 122 -2.17 17.09 6.14
N PHE A 123 -2.92 16.03 5.79
CA PHE A 123 -2.54 14.65 6.07
C PHE A 123 -1.21 14.27 5.41
N TRP A 124 -1.05 14.50 4.09
CA TRP A 124 0.19 14.13 3.39
C TRP A 124 1.38 15.02 3.78
N GLN A 125 1.14 16.28 4.17
CA GLN A 125 2.17 17.12 4.79
C GLN A 125 2.64 16.54 6.13
N HIS A 126 1.72 16.06 6.97
CA HIS A 126 2.05 15.37 8.22
C HIS A 126 2.81 14.07 7.96
N VAL A 127 2.34 13.22 7.05
CA VAL A 127 3.00 11.95 6.69
C VAL A 127 4.43 12.19 6.26
N HIS A 128 4.66 13.12 5.34
CA HIS A 128 6.01 13.48 4.89
C HIS A 128 6.87 13.96 6.07
N GLY A 129 6.37 14.88 6.91
CA GLY A 129 7.09 15.38 8.08
C GLY A 129 7.45 14.29 9.10
N GLU A 130 6.55 13.33 9.33
CA GLU A 130 6.77 12.21 10.23
C GLU A 130 7.81 11.22 9.70
N ILE A 131 7.84 10.96 8.38
CA ILE A 131 8.90 10.15 7.76
C ILE A 131 10.26 10.84 7.97
N VAL A 132 10.35 12.15 7.73
CA VAL A 132 11.58 12.93 7.99
C VAL A 132 12.01 12.77 9.45
N ARG A 133 11.08 12.99 10.39
CA ARG A 133 11.37 12.98 11.83
C ARG A 133 11.77 11.60 12.37
N THR A 134 11.09 10.54 11.92
CA THR A 134 11.21 9.21 12.53
C THR A 134 12.01 8.22 11.70
N GLN A 135 12.27 8.53 10.43
CA GLN A 135 12.87 7.62 9.46
C GLN A 135 12.07 6.30 9.34
N ALA A 136 10.77 6.34 9.68
CA ALA A 136 9.88 5.20 9.60
C ALA A 136 9.43 4.94 8.16
N LEU A 137 8.96 3.71 7.92
CA LEU A 137 8.29 3.35 6.68
C LEU A 137 7.05 4.24 6.48
N ASP A 138 6.86 4.78 5.28
CA ASP A 138 5.69 5.57 4.89
C ASP A 138 4.36 4.88 5.22
N GLN A 139 4.19 3.62 4.83
CA GLN A 139 2.99 2.85 5.13
C GLN A 139 2.76 2.73 6.64
N ARG A 140 3.81 2.64 7.45
CA ARG A 140 3.68 2.61 8.91
C ARG A 140 3.19 3.95 9.45
N VAL A 141 3.73 5.06 8.95
CA VAL A 141 3.30 6.41 9.34
C VAL A 141 1.83 6.60 8.99
N VAL A 142 1.44 6.25 7.76
CA VAL A 142 0.04 6.30 7.30
C VAL A 142 -0.87 5.46 8.19
N ASN A 143 -0.55 4.18 8.40
CA ASN A 143 -1.37 3.31 9.24
C ASN A 143 -1.47 3.81 10.69
N ASN A 144 -0.37 4.30 11.28
CA ASN A 144 -0.41 4.87 12.63
C ASN A 144 -1.30 6.11 12.70
N ALA A 145 -1.23 7.02 11.72
CA ALA A 145 -2.06 8.21 11.70
C ALA A 145 -3.55 7.89 11.50
N LEU A 146 -3.88 6.95 10.61
CA LEU A 146 -5.25 6.53 10.33
C LEU A 146 -5.86 5.77 11.52
N TYR A 147 -5.20 4.70 11.98
CA TYR A 147 -5.76 3.81 12.98
C TYR A 147 -5.67 4.31 14.43
N SER A 148 -4.81 5.29 14.73
CA SER A 148 -4.87 6.01 16.03
C SER A 148 -5.96 7.10 16.08
N GLY A 149 -6.69 7.29 14.98
CA GLY A 149 -7.70 8.35 14.84
C GLY A 149 -7.11 9.75 14.66
N LEU A 150 -5.78 9.91 14.66
CA LEU A 150 -5.10 11.19 14.47
C LEU A 150 -5.53 11.86 13.16
N ALA A 151 -5.63 11.10 12.06
CA ALA A 151 -5.99 11.65 10.76
C ALA A 151 -7.39 12.30 10.75
N GLY A 152 -8.37 11.65 11.38
CA GLY A 152 -9.74 12.17 11.48
C GLY A 152 -9.83 13.35 12.45
N ARG A 153 -9.18 13.28 13.61
CA ARG A 153 -9.26 14.35 14.63
C ARG A 153 -8.51 15.62 14.25
N GLU A 154 -7.28 15.50 13.75
CA GLU A 154 -6.40 16.66 13.53
C GLU A 154 -6.60 17.29 12.15
N PHE A 155 -6.97 16.48 11.14
CA PHE A 155 -7.07 16.95 9.75
C PHE A 155 -8.50 16.91 9.19
N GLY A 156 -9.46 16.32 9.92
CA GLY A 156 -10.81 16.09 9.39
C GLY A 156 -10.85 15.07 8.25
N LEU A 157 -9.81 14.23 8.10
CA LEU A 157 -9.69 13.30 6.98
C LEU A 157 -10.74 12.20 7.05
N ARG A 158 -11.57 12.07 6.01
CA ARG A 158 -12.47 10.92 5.82
C ARG A 158 -11.80 9.91 4.91
N TRP A 159 -11.65 8.69 5.40
CA TRP A 159 -10.95 7.66 4.64
C TRP A 159 -11.70 6.33 4.62
N GLY A 160 -11.32 5.46 3.70
CA GLY A 160 -11.88 4.11 3.57
C GLY A 160 -10.87 3.13 2.98
N ARG A 161 -11.31 1.89 2.86
CA ARG A 161 -10.56 0.83 2.17
C ARG A 161 -11.26 0.48 0.87
N PHE A 162 -10.50 0.16 -0.16
CA PHE A 162 -11.05 -0.42 -1.38
C PHE A 162 -11.77 -1.75 -1.10
N PRO A 163 -12.70 -2.14 -1.98
CA PRO A 163 -13.37 -3.41 -1.88
C PRO A 163 -12.41 -4.57 -2.23
N PRO A 164 -12.76 -5.83 -1.90
CA PRO A 164 -11.87 -6.98 -2.04
C PRO A 164 -11.38 -7.25 -3.47
N GLU A 165 -12.09 -6.80 -4.51
CA GLU A 165 -11.64 -6.90 -5.90
C GLU A 165 -10.37 -6.08 -6.22
N VAL A 166 -10.00 -5.12 -5.36
CA VAL A 166 -8.68 -4.46 -5.37
C VAL A 166 -7.74 -5.23 -4.45
N TRP A 167 -7.21 -6.33 -4.97
CA TRP A 167 -6.58 -7.36 -4.15
C TRP A 167 -5.05 -7.22 -4.10
N ALA A 168 -4.50 -7.22 -2.89
CA ALA A 168 -3.06 -7.28 -2.65
C ALA A 168 -2.61 -8.71 -2.35
N SER A 169 -1.39 -9.05 -2.73
CA SER A 169 -0.84 -10.40 -2.51
C SER A 169 -0.69 -10.75 -1.04
N SER A 170 -0.54 -9.75 -0.17
CA SER A 170 -0.63 -9.88 1.29
C SER A 170 -1.98 -10.40 1.80
N MET A 171 -3.07 -10.13 1.07
CA MET A 171 -4.41 -10.65 1.40
C MET A 171 -4.51 -12.17 1.20
N ALA A 172 -3.56 -12.78 0.47
CA ALA A 172 -3.47 -14.23 0.31
C ALA A 172 -3.37 -14.98 1.65
N PHE A 173 -2.91 -14.28 2.71
CA PHE A 173 -2.95 -14.76 4.08
C PHE A 173 -4.34 -15.27 4.50
N PHE A 174 -5.41 -14.62 4.05
CA PHE A 174 -6.81 -14.95 4.41
C PHE A 174 -7.47 -15.94 3.46
N GLY A 175 -6.92 -16.15 2.26
CA GLY A 175 -7.51 -17.04 1.27
C GLY A 175 -7.09 -16.68 -0.15
N PRO A 176 -7.59 -17.43 -1.15
CA PRO A 176 -7.39 -17.07 -2.55
C PRO A 176 -8.04 -15.70 -2.87
N PRO A 177 -7.60 -15.02 -3.95
CA PRO A 177 -8.26 -13.81 -4.43
C PRO A 177 -9.73 -14.06 -4.79
N PRO A 178 -10.57 -13.01 -4.75
CA PRO A 178 -11.95 -13.10 -5.22
C PRO A 178 -12.00 -13.45 -6.71
N ALA A 179 -13.13 -14.00 -7.17
CA ALA A 179 -13.29 -14.44 -8.56
C ALA A 179 -13.30 -13.27 -9.56
N ASP A 180 -13.75 -12.10 -9.11
CA ASP A 180 -13.94 -10.85 -9.86
C ASP A 180 -12.86 -9.82 -9.56
N ILE A 181 -11.61 -10.27 -9.39
CA ILE A 181 -10.47 -9.38 -9.18
C ILE A 181 -10.32 -8.35 -10.31
N ALA A 182 -10.35 -7.07 -9.96
CA ALA A 182 -10.24 -5.95 -10.90
C ALA A 182 -8.81 -5.38 -10.91
N VAL A 183 -8.13 -5.42 -9.77
CA VAL A 183 -6.73 -4.97 -9.61
C VAL A 183 -5.97 -6.00 -8.80
N HIS A 184 -4.74 -6.29 -9.20
CA HIS A 184 -3.79 -7.07 -8.42
C HIS A 184 -2.56 -6.25 -8.10
N HIS A 185 -2.17 -6.19 -6.82
CA HIS A 185 -0.90 -5.63 -6.36
C HIS A 185 0.04 -6.75 -5.90
N ALA A 186 1.18 -6.92 -6.58
CA ALA A 186 2.24 -7.88 -6.28
C ALA A 186 3.16 -7.44 -5.11
N ASN A 187 2.57 -6.92 -4.03
CA ASN A 187 3.26 -6.37 -2.86
C ASN A 187 4.03 -7.41 -2.02
N PHE A 188 3.81 -8.70 -2.29
CA PHE A 188 4.45 -9.81 -1.59
C PHE A 188 4.68 -10.99 -2.54
N THR A 189 5.85 -11.61 -2.43
CA THR A 189 6.23 -12.88 -3.07
C THR A 189 6.65 -13.87 -1.97
N VAL A 190 6.34 -15.16 -2.14
CA VAL A 190 6.75 -16.22 -1.19
C VAL A 190 8.28 -16.35 -1.18
N ASP A 191 8.86 -16.40 -2.36
CA ASP A 191 10.30 -16.43 -2.56
C ASP A 191 10.89 -15.01 -2.54
N ARG A 192 12.13 -14.90 -2.05
CA ARG A 192 12.88 -13.64 -2.07
C ARG A 192 13.66 -13.53 -3.36
N ALA A 193 13.33 -12.54 -4.18
CA ALA A 193 14.19 -12.09 -5.26
C ALA A 193 15.19 -11.03 -4.76
N PRO A 194 16.37 -10.91 -5.38
CA PRO A 194 17.13 -9.67 -5.36
C PRO A 194 16.22 -8.50 -5.77
N SER A 195 16.31 -7.35 -5.10
CA SER A 195 15.35 -6.26 -5.30
C SER A 195 15.35 -5.64 -6.72
N ALA A 196 16.37 -5.93 -7.53
CA ALA A 196 16.46 -5.48 -8.91
C ALA A 196 15.93 -6.52 -9.92
N ASP A 197 15.45 -7.68 -9.46
CA ASP A 197 14.91 -8.74 -10.30
C ASP A 197 13.37 -8.75 -10.25
N PRO A 198 12.69 -8.25 -11.29
CA PRO A 198 11.23 -8.21 -11.34
C PRO A 198 10.58 -9.56 -11.69
N SER A 199 11.37 -10.59 -12.04
CA SER A 199 10.85 -11.83 -12.63
C SER A 199 9.83 -12.56 -11.76
N LEU A 200 10.05 -12.62 -10.44
CA LEU A 200 9.10 -13.27 -9.52
C LEU A 200 7.75 -12.54 -9.51
N LYS A 201 7.77 -11.20 -9.49
CA LYS A 201 6.54 -10.40 -9.50
C LYS A 201 5.82 -10.53 -10.84
N LEU A 202 6.54 -10.50 -11.96
CA LEU A 202 5.96 -10.71 -13.28
C LEU A 202 5.35 -12.11 -13.44
N GLY A 203 6.02 -13.15 -12.94
CA GLY A 203 5.48 -14.51 -12.92
C GLY A 203 4.21 -14.63 -12.09
N GLN A 204 4.19 -14.02 -10.91
CA GLN A 204 3.01 -13.97 -10.05
C GLN A 204 1.86 -13.16 -10.68
N MET A 205 2.16 -12.04 -11.34
CA MET A 205 1.20 -11.24 -12.09
C MET A 205 0.55 -12.04 -13.22
N ALA A 206 1.35 -12.75 -14.03
CA ALA A 206 0.85 -13.62 -15.10
C ALA A 206 -0.04 -14.74 -14.55
N MET A 207 0.33 -15.36 -13.42
CA MET A 207 -0.48 -16.36 -12.74
C MET A 207 -1.85 -15.80 -12.31
N VAL A 208 -1.89 -14.62 -11.69
CA VAL A 208 -3.15 -14.00 -11.25
C VAL A 208 -3.99 -13.53 -12.45
N ALA A 209 -3.37 -13.03 -13.51
CA ALA A 209 -4.06 -12.64 -14.74
C ALA A 209 -4.73 -13.86 -15.42
N ALA A 210 -4.04 -15.01 -15.47
CA ALA A 210 -4.61 -16.25 -15.99
C ALA A 210 -5.85 -16.69 -15.19
N TYR A 211 -5.78 -16.61 -13.85
CA TYR A 211 -6.92 -16.89 -12.98
C TYR A 211 -8.10 -15.94 -13.24
N ALA A 212 -7.85 -14.63 -13.30
CA ALA A 212 -8.88 -13.64 -13.60
C ALA A 212 -9.51 -13.82 -14.99
N GLY A 213 -8.76 -14.39 -15.94
CA GLY A 213 -9.24 -14.78 -17.27
C GLY A 213 -10.01 -16.10 -17.32
N GLY A 214 -10.32 -16.73 -16.18
CA GLY A 214 -11.03 -18.01 -16.12
C GLY A 214 -10.14 -19.24 -16.30
N GLY A 215 -8.82 -19.09 -16.14
CA GLY A 215 -7.85 -20.18 -16.17
C GLY A 215 -7.93 -21.09 -14.93
N ASP A 216 -6.99 -22.05 -14.86
CA ASP A 216 -6.87 -22.98 -13.74
C ASP A 216 -6.66 -22.22 -12.41
N PRO A 217 -7.52 -22.40 -11.38
CA PRO A 217 -7.35 -21.75 -10.09
C PRO A 217 -6.26 -22.36 -9.21
N GLU A 218 -5.77 -23.56 -9.53
CA GLU A 218 -4.85 -24.29 -8.68
C GLU A 218 -3.51 -23.57 -8.40
N PRO A 219 -2.85 -22.93 -9.39
CA PRO A 219 -1.63 -22.15 -9.14
C PRO A 219 -1.82 -21.04 -8.10
N VAL A 220 -2.92 -20.28 -8.20
CA VAL A 220 -3.23 -19.17 -7.28
C VAL A 220 -3.60 -19.70 -5.89
N ARG A 221 -4.33 -20.82 -5.82
CA ARG A 221 -4.65 -21.48 -4.53
C ARG A 221 -3.40 -21.97 -3.83
N ARG A 222 -2.46 -22.56 -4.57
CA ARG A 222 -1.15 -22.97 -4.05
C ARG A 222 -0.37 -21.79 -3.51
N PHE A 223 -0.27 -20.70 -4.29
CA PHE A 223 0.36 -19.47 -3.83
C PHE A 223 -0.26 -18.96 -2.52
N ALA A 224 -1.59 -18.94 -2.40
CA ALA A 224 -2.24 -18.49 -1.18
C ALA A 224 -1.95 -19.40 0.03
N ALA A 225 -1.92 -20.71 -0.18
CA ALA A 225 -1.53 -21.67 0.86
C ALA A 225 -0.07 -21.46 1.31
N GLU A 226 0.85 -21.26 0.37
CA GLU A 226 2.27 -20.99 0.63
C GLU A 226 2.48 -19.64 1.34
N ALA A 227 1.79 -18.58 0.89
CA ALA A 227 1.84 -17.26 1.51
C ALA A 227 1.38 -17.29 2.96
N ARG A 228 0.31 -18.05 3.26
CA ARG A 228 -0.19 -18.24 4.64
C ARG A 228 0.80 -19.02 5.51
N ALA A 229 1.47 -20.02 4.95
CA ALA A 229 2.47 -20.82 5.65
C ALA A 229 3.84 -20.10 5.76
N SER A 230 4.04 -19.01 5.01
CA SER A 230 5.33 -18.30 4.95
C SER A 230 5.62 -17.59 6.27
N GLN A 231 6.73 -17.97 6.91
CA GLN A 231 7.25 -17.27 8.09
C GLN A 231 7.50 -15.78 7.80
N SER A 232 7.90 -15.44 6.58
CA SER A 232 8.13 -14.05 6.19
C SER A 232 6.86 -13.19 6.19
N MET A 233 5.71 -13.76 5.81
CA MET A 233 4.40 -13.11 5.88
C MET A 233 3.96 -12.91 7.32
N LEU A 234 4.13 -13.93 8.17
CA LEU A 234 3.85 -13.84 9.60
C LEU A 234 4.69 -12.76 10.28
N ASP A 235 5.99 -12.71 9.98
CA ASP A 235 6.90 -11.68 10.48
C ASP A 235 6.60 -10.29 9.93
N TYR A 236 6.16 -10.20 8.67
CA TYR A 236 5.69 -8.95 8.10
C TYR A 236 4.46 -8.46 8.86
N ARG A 237 3.43 -9.30 9.01
CA ARG A 237 2.19 -8.96 9.70
C ARG A 237 2.43 -8.53 11.14
N ASP A 238 3.21 -9.29 11.91
CA ASP A 238 3.44 -9.01 13.33
C ASP A 238 4.25 -7.71 13.55
N ARG A 239 5.23 -7.42 12.68
CA ARG A 239 6.00 -6.16 12.77
C ARG A 239 5.21 -4.91 12.39
N HIS A 240 4.21 -5.03 11.52
CA HIS A 240 3.45 -3.89 11.01
C HIS A 240 2.09 -3.71 11.69
N PHE A 241 1.47 -4.80 12.12
CA PHE A 241 0.08 -4.85 12.58
C PHE A 241 -0.11 -5.67 13.85
N GLY A 242 0.95 -6.25 14.44
CA GLY A 242 0.85 -7.10 15.62
C GLY A 242 1.53 -6.52 16.86
N PRO A 243 1.73 -7.35 17.89
CA PRO A 243 2.40 -6.97 19.15
C PRO A 243 3.79 -6.35 19.00
N ARG A 244 4.51 -6.61 17.89
CA ARG A 244 5.82 -6.00 17.61
C ARG A 244 5.75 -4.64 16.90
N ARG A 245 4.56 -4.13 16.57
CA ARG A 245 4.41 -2.83 15.90
C ARG A 245 4.89 -1.68 16.80
N PRO A 246 5.72 -0.74 16.33
CA PRO A 246 5.99 0.47 17.07
C PRO A 246 4.92 1.54 16.83
N GLY A 247 4.59 2.33 17.84
CA GLY A 247 3.73 3.51 17.71
C GLY A 247 2.62 3.57 18.76
N PRO A 248 1.65 4.49 18.57
CA PRO A 248 0.53 4.66 19.48
C PRO A 248 -0.46 3.50 19.39
N GLU A 249 -1.41 3.44 20.32
CA GLU A 249 -2.58 2.56 20.24
C GLU A 249 -3.38 2.83 18.96
N TRP A 250 -3.95 1.77 18.38
CA TRP A 250 -4.83 1.86 17.21
C TRP A 250 -6.30 1.90 17.65
N SER A 251 -6.67 3.03 18.26
CA SER A 251 -7.97 3.28 18.88
C SER A 251 -9.17 3.26 17.92
N ALA A 252 -8.94 3.40 16.61
CA ALA A 252 -9.99 3.29 15.59
C ALA A 252 -10.39 1.84 15.28
N LEU A 253 -9.65 0.85 15.79
CA LEU A 253 -10.04 -0.56 15.70
C LEU A 253 -11.08 -0.93 16.77
N PRO A 254 -11.94 -1.94 16.52
CA PRO A 254 -12.86 -2.47 17.52
C PRO A 254 -12.15 -2.82 18.84
N GLU A 255 -12.86 -2.66 19.96
CA GLU A 255 -12.36 -3.09 21.26
C GLU A 255 -12.12 -4.61 21.25
N GLY A 256 -11.00 -5.05 21.82
CA GLY A 256 -10.58 -6.46 21.78
C GLY A 256 -9.86 -6.90 20.50
N HIS A 257 -9.74 -6.03 19.48
CA HIS A 257 -8.94 -6.38 18.30
C HIS A 257 -7.46 -6.63 18.69
N PRO A 258 -6.83 -7.75 18.27
CA PRO A 258 -5.47 -8.11 18.72
C PRO A 258 -4.39 -7.06 18.46
N ALA A 259 -4.58 -6.25 17.42
CA ALA A 259 -3.67 -5.17 17.03
C ALA A 259 -3.91 -3.82 17.72
N ARG A 260 -5.00 -3.71 18.50
CA ARG A 260 -5.36 -2.46 19.18
C ARG A 260 -4.40 -2.15 20.34
N PRO A 261 -4.10 -3.08 21.27
CA PRO A 261 -3.14 -2.82 22.36
C PRO A 261 -1.79 -2.35 21.82
N GLY A 262 -1.19 -1.36 22.49
CA GLY A 262 0.05 -0.71 22.08
C GLY A 262 1.15 -1.73 21.86
N GLY A 263 1.83 -1.65 20.72
CA GLY A 263 2.79 -2.67 20.33
C GLY A 263 4.11 -2.57 21.10
N PHE A 264 5.24 -2.69 20.40
CA PHE A 264 6.57 -2.88 20.99
C PHE A 264 6.95 -1.80 22.04
N SER A 265 6.52 -0.55 21.86
CA SER A 265 6.73 0.56 22.79
C SER A 265 6.05 0.33 24.16
N GLU A 266 4.81 -0.18 24.17
CA GLU A 266 4.10 -0.50 25.41
C GLU A 266 4.77 -1.67 26.14
N LYS A 267 5.18 -2.70 25.41
CA LYS A 267 5.89 -3.86 25.98
C LYS A 267 7.24 -3.47 26.57
N GLN A 268 7.99 -2.56 25.93
CA GLN A 268 9.23 -2.02 26.48
C GLN A 268 8.97 -1.17 27.73
N ALA A 269 7.94 -0.31 27.72
CA ALA A 269 7.57 0.49 28.89
C ALA A 269 7.17 -0.38 30.08
N LYS A 270 6.33 -1.40 29.87
CA LYS A 270 5.94 -2.39 30.91
C LYS A 270 7.14 -3.14 31.47
N ARG A 271 8.07 -3.58 30.61
CA ARG A 271 9.31 -4.25 31.05
C ARG A 271 10.22 -3.34 31.87
N ARG A 272 10.35 -2.06 31.48
CA ARG A 272 11.12 -1.07 32.24
C ARG A 272 10.47 -0.79 33.60
N ALA A 273 9.15 -0.65 33.64
CA ALA A 273 8.41 -0.47 34.88
C ALA A 273 8.49 -1.68 35.83
N ALA A 274 8.53 -2.90 35.30
CA ALA A 274 8.68 -4.11 36.11
C ALA A 274 10.12 -4.35 36.61
N ALA A 275 11.10 -3.64 36.07
CA ALA A 275 12.52 -3.76 36.43
C ALA A 275 13.02 -2.61 37.33
N ALA A 276 12.17 -1.61 37.61
CA ALA A 276 12.42 -0.48 38.50
C ALA A 276 11.75 -0.71 39.85
#